data_AF-A0A0G1DY32-F1
#
_entry.id   AF-A0A0G1DY32-F1
#
_cell.length_a   1.000
_cell.length_b   1.000
_cell.length_c   1.000
_cell.angle_alpha   90.00
_cell.angle_beta   90.00
_cell.angle_gamma   90.00
#
_symmetry.space_group_name_H-M   'P 1'
#
loop_
_entity.id
_entity.type
_entity.pdbx_description
1 polymer ?
#
loop_
_entity_poly.entity_id
_entity_poly.type
_entity_poly.pdbx_seq_one_letter_code
_entity_poly.pdbx_strand_id
1 'polypeptide(L)'
;MKKNTIIKDHRAIKPLLAALILEVISLLIFINQPTVVSNAAGESLAYPYTQIFTISAYYSPLEGQGHYVTGTYDGDIRLNGNGTNGADGTPVYPGMVAAPSIYEFETKMYIPGIGIVAVHDRGGAIVSGDAEEGTYDRLDIWMGYGDIGLERALNWGVRDVEVTIYGIDDTIEEEIYLEGYSDAEKFVKTVVITPDLFSEDLWYGDNGDDIKRLQEYLAILGYYNSKITGYYDDTTMSAVFNFQVDRGILDDWEDLGAGHFGINTRFAMDKSMEGVDVEAELTEVNLLNEGLALMQTYPDLYEEIHYFTDYIERGDRGEDVYALQTELNNLGYLMLEPTGYYGEMTEHAIFKLQQRWGLVETMDDPGAGALGPNTRIILNEVIGARIDTKSYMALKREDDSTQ
;
A
#
# COMPACT_ATOMS: atom_id res chain seq x y z
N MET A 1 -32.70 22.54 28.73
CA MET A 1 -31.29 22.78 28.36
C MET A 1 -31.04 22.05 27.04
N LYS A 2 -30.78 22.80 25.96
CA LYS A 2 -30.56 22.24 24.63
C LYS A 2 -29.16 21.62 24.56
N LYS A 3 -29.09 20.35 24.16
CA LYS A 3 -27.86 19.62 23.80
C LYS A 3 -27.36 20.11 22.44
N ASN A 4 -26.05 20.32 22.37
CA ASN A 4 -25.17 20.18 21.21
C ASN A 4 -25.66 20.76 19.87
N THR A 5 -25.31 22.03 19.65
CA THR A 5 -25.13 22.54 18.29
C THR A 5 -23.79 22.03 17.76
N ILE A 6 -23.77 20.80 17.25
CA ILE A 6 -22.66 20.32 16.41
C ILE A 6 -22.80 21.05 15.07
N ILE A 7 -21.77 21.81 14.71
CA ILE A 7 -21.68 22.54 13.45
C ILE A 7 -21.63 21.50 12.34
N LYS A 8 -22.73 21.33 11.61
CA LYS A 8 -22.90 20.32 10.54
C LYS A 8 -22.42 20.77 9.15
N ASP A 9 -21.77 21.92 9.05
CA ASP A 9 -21.42 22.50 7.74
C ASP A 9 -19.91 22.79 7.64
N HIS A 10 -19.15 21.73 7.35
CA HIS A 10 -17.69 21.75 7.21
C HIS A 10 -17.22 22.52 5.96
N ARG A 11 -18.14 22.86 5.03
CA ARG A 11 -17.82 23.61 3.80
C ARG A 11 -17.39 25.06 4.07
N ALA A 12 -17.86 25.66 5.17
CA ALA A 12 -17.50 27.04 5.55
C ALA A 12 -16.16 27.15 6.29
N ILE A 13 -15.63 26.04 6.80
CA ILE A 13 -14.42 26.00 7.65
C ILE A 13 -13.14 25.86 6.81
N LYS A 14 -13.22 25.18 5.65
CA LYS A 14 -12.10 24.95 4.70
C LYS A 14 -11.33 26.23 4.28
N PRO A 15 -11.97 27.34 3.87
CA PRO A 15 -11.23 28.53 3.44
C PRO A 15 -10.58 29.31 4.60
N LEU A 16 -11.11 29.21 5.82
CA LEU A 16 -10.58 29.89 7.00
C LEU A 16 -9.29 29.25 7.54
N LEU A 17 -9.16 27.92 7.43
CA LEU A 17 -7.95 27.19 7.83
C LEU A 17 -6.82 27.28 6.78
N ALA A 18 -7.15 27.29 5.49
CA ALA A 18 -6.16 27.49 4.43
C ALA A 18 -5.41 28.83 4.54
N ALA A 19 -6.09 29.88 5.03
CA ALA A 19 -5.47 31.18 5.30
C ALA A 19 -4.49 31.15 6.49
N LEU A 20 -4.76 30.33 7.51
CA LEU A 20 -3.90 30.21 8.70
C LEU A 20 -2.60 29.43 8.39
N ILE A 21 -2.69 28.43 7.50
CA ILE A 21 -1.54 27.61 7.06
C ILE A 21 -0.55 28.45 6.24
N LEU A 22 -1.04 29.39 5.42
CA LEU A 22 -0.18 30.27 4.61
C LEU A 22 0.65 31.25 5.47
N GLU A 23 0.13 31.69 6.62
CA GLU A 23 0.85 32.57 7.55
C GLU A 23 1.97 31.83 8.31
N VAL A 24 1.79 30.54 8.63
CA VAL A 24 2.81 29.72 9.31
C VAL A 24 3.97 29.38 8.36
N ILE A 25 3.68 29.05 7.09
CA ILE A 25 4.70 28.78 6.06
C ILE A 25 5.53 30.04 5.76
N SER A 26 4.91 31.23 5.84
CA SER A 26 5.61 32.51 5.61
C SER A 26 6.59 32.89 6.75
N LEU A 27 6.46 32.29 7.94
CA LEU A 27 7.31 32.58 9.10
C LEU A 27 8.62 31.77 9.12
N LEU A 28 8.72 30.69 8.33
CA LEU A 28 9.88 29.78 8.27
C LEU A 28 10.95 30.17 7.23
N ILE A 29 10.70 31.21 6.40
CA ILE A 29 11.59 31.59 5.28
C ILE A 29 12.75 32.53 5.70
N PHE A 30 12.88 32.89 6.98
CA PHE A 30 14.02 33.67 7.45
C PHE A 30 14.81 32.89 8.51
N ILE A 31 15.89 32.22 8.08
CA ILE A 31 17.25 32.20 8.67
C ILE A 31 18.03 31.01 8.05
N ASN A 32 18.99 31.27 7.16
CA ASN A 32 20.37 30.79 7.27
C ASN A 32 21.23 31.27 6.08
N GLN A 33 22.44 31.75 6.38
CA GLN A 33 23.47 32.08 5.39
C GLN A 33 24.30 30.83 5.11
N PRO A 34 24.69 30.53 3.86
CA PRO A 34 25.42 29.31 3.55
C PRO A 34 26.82 29.31 4.18
N THR A 35 27.18 28.21 4.82
CA THR A 35 28.52 27.93 5.35
C THR A 35 29.22 26.92 4.44
N VAL A 36 30.48 27.20 4.11
CA VAL A 36 31.30 26.33 3.26
C VAL A 36 32.14 25.42 4.16
N VAL A 37 31.93 24.10 4.08
CA VAL A 37 32.76 23.08 4.75
C VAL A 37 33.32 22.13 3.70
N SER A 38 34.60 21.77 3.80
CA SER A 38 35.30 20.91 2.83
C SER A 38 35.36 19.45 3.31
N ASN A 39 34.98 18.52 2.44
CA ASN A 39 35.10 17.07 2.61
C ASN A 39 36.28 16.48 1.81
N ALA A 40 36.67 15.24 2.16
CA ALA A 40 37.93 14.60 1.75
C ALA A 40 38.05 14.26 0.25
N ALA A 41 37.02 14.51 -0.56
CA ALA A 41 36.96 14.21 -1.99
C ALA A 41 37.10 15.46 -2.91
N GLY A 42 37.14 16.67 -2.37
CA GLY A 42 37.53 17.86 -3.14
C GLY A 42 36.47 18.51 -4.05
N GLU A 43 35.19 18.13 -3.98
CA GLU A 43 34.08 18.89 -4.56
C GLU A 43 33.35 19.69 -3.45
N SER A 44 33.23 21.02 -3.61
CA SER A 44 32.58 21.85 -2.59
C SER A 44 31.07 21.90 -2.80
N LEU A 45 30.32 21.05 -2.10
CA LEU A 45 28.89 21.28 -1.88
C LEU A 45 28.75 22.43 -0.86
N ALA A 46 27.98 23.46 -1.24
CA ALA A 46 27.65 24.55 -0.32
C ALA A 46 26.42 24.14 0.50
N TYR A 47 26.56 24.13 1.82
CA TYR A 47 25.44 23.86 2.73
C TYR A 47 24.82 25.16 3.25
N PRO A 48 23.51 25.19 3.54
CA PRO A 48 22.55 24.14 3.22
C PRO A 48 22.17 24.14 1.73
N TYR A 49 21.70 23.01 1.22
CA TYR A 49 21.04 22.89 -0.09
C TYR A 49 19.76 22.07 0.02
N THR A 50 18.88 22.15 -0.99
CA THR A 50 17.68 21.32 -1.07
C THR A 50 17.80 20.26 -2.15
N GLN A 51 17.21 19.09 -1.90
CA GLN A 51 17.10 18.00 -2.86
C GLN A 51 15.80 17.23 -2.60
N ILE A 52 15.21 16.71 -3.67
CA ILE A 52 14.03 15.83 -3.57
C ILE A 52 14.51 14.41 -3.29
N PHE A 53 13.89 13.76 -2.31
CA PHE A 53 14.10 12.37 -1.97
C PHE A 53 12.78 11.61 -2.09
N THR A 54 12.83 10.36 -2.52
CA THR A 54 11.73 9.42 -2.29
C THR A 54 11.91 8.86 -0.88
N ILE A 55 10.95 9.15 0.01
CA ILE A 55 11.07 8.82 1.43
C ILE A 55 10.02 7.78 1.80
N SER A 56 10.48 6.59 2.20
CA SER A 56 9.65 5.58 2.85
C SER A 56 9.72 5.69 4.37
N ALA A 57 8.82 4.99 5.03
CA ALA A 57 8.86 4.82 6.47
C ALA A 57 8.65 3.37 6.85
N TYR A 58 9.27 2.97 7.94
CA TYR A 58 9.12 1.63 8.50
C TYR A 58 8.99 1.73 10.02
N TYR A 59 8.56 0.64 10.62
CA TYR A 59 8.37 0.55 12.06
C TYR A 59 8.86 -0.80 12.59
N SER A 60 9.17 -0.87 13.87
CA SER A 60 9.56 -2.14 14.48
C SER A 60 8.38 -2.78 15.21
N PRO A 61 7.86 -3.94 14.73
CA PRO A 61 6.77 -4.60 15.40
C PRO A 61 7.18 -5.12 16.78
N LEU A 62 6.22 -5.16 17.70
CA LEU A 62 6.31 -5.74 19.03
C LEU A 62 5.37 -6.94 19.12
N GLU A 63 5.82 -8.00 19.77
CA GLU A 63 4.98 -9.17 20.05
C GLU A 63 3.76 -8.75 20.90
N GLY A 64 2.58 -9.13 20.44
CA GLY A 64 1.30 -8.84 21.11
C GLY A 64 0.74 -7.43 20.91
N GLN A 65 1.29 -6.63 19.97
CA GLN A 65 0.63 -5.37 19.56
C GLN A 65 -0.76 -5.63 18.96
N GLY A 66 -1.59 -4.59 18.90
CA GLY A 66 -2.99 -4.71 18.48
C GLY A 66 -3.14 -5.16 17.03
N HIS A 67 -2.33 -4.62 16.12
CA HIS A 67 -2.46 -4.88 14.68
C HIS A 67 -1.11 -5.11 14.02
N TYR A 68 -1.07 -5.89 12.95
CA TYR A 68 0.12 -6.11 12.12
C TYR A 68 -0.26 -5.88 10.66
N VAL A 69 0.64 -5.30 9.86
CA VAL A 69 0.42 -5.05 8.43
C VAL A 69 0.14 -6.36 7.70
N THR A 70 0.95 -7.38 7.97
CA THR A 70 0.81 -8.72 7.40
C THR A 70 -0.08 -9.64 8.25
N GLY A 71 -0.82 -9.09 9.23
CA GLY A 71 -1.65 -9.88 10.16
C GLY A 71 -0.90 -10.71 11.21
N THR A 72 0.44 -10.78 11.16
CA THR A 72 1.24 -11.53 12.13
C THR A 72 2.54 -10.81 12.48
N TYR A 73 3.02 -11.00 13.71
CA TYR A 73 4.32 -10.48 14.16
C TYR A 73 5.47 -10.97 13.29
N ASP A 74 5.51 -12.27 12.98
CA ASP A 74 6.60 -12.85 12.19
C ASP A 74 6.62 -12.31 10.75
N GLY A 75 5.45 -11.99 10.17
CA GLY A 75 5.39 -11.39 8.84
C GLY A 75 5.87 -9.93 8.85
N ASP A 76 5.44 -9.13 9.82
CA ASP A 76 5.91 -7.75 9.95
C ASP A 76 7.39 -7.65 10.27
N ILE A 77 7.97 -8.60 11.02
CA ILE A 77 9.42 -8.70 11.25
C ILE A 77 10.15 -9.02 9.94
N ARG A 78 9.60 -9.86 9.08
CA ARG A 78 10.21 -10.12 7.75
C ARG A 78 10.17 -8.88 6.87
N LEU A 79 9.06 -8.14 6.90
CA LEU A 79 8.84 -6.94 6.10
C LEU A 79 9.73 -5.77 6.55
N ASN A 80 9.73 -5.46 7.86
CA ASN A 80 10.35 -4.24 8.40
C ASN A 80 11.71 -4.47 9.08
N GLY A 81 12.08 -5.74 9.31
CA GLY A 81 13.28 -6.10 10.06
C GLY A 81 13.14 -5.92 11.58
N ASN A 82 14.22 -6.24 12.30
CA ASN A 82 14.29 -6.19 13.77
C ASN A 82 15.35 -5.18 14.26
N GLY A 83 15.51 -4.08 13.54
CA GLY A 83 16.56 -3.08 13.79
C GLY A 83 16.46 -2.50 15.20
N THR A 84 17.48 -2.74 16.04
CA THR A 84 17.61 -2.12 17.36
C THR A 84 18.59 -0.94 17.35
N ASN A 85 19.48 -0.92 16.37
CA ASN A 85 20.54 0.07 16.20
C ASN A 85 20.73 0.35 14.71
N GLY A 86 21.07 1.58 14.37
CA GLY A 86 21.54 1.94 13.03
C GLY A 86 22.93 1.36 12.75
N ALA A 87 23.33 1.41 11.48
CA ALA A 87 24.62 0.95 10.98
C ALA A 87 25.84 1.61 11.65
N ASP A 88 25.69 2.81 12.22
CA ASP A 88 26.73 3.49 13.00
C ASP A 88 26.78 3.08 14.48
N GLY A 89 25.85 2.22 14.92
CA GLY A 89 25.71 1.73 16.30
C GLY A 89 24.73 2.54 17.17
N THR A 90 24.19 3.66 16.67
CA THR A 90 23.22 4.49 17.38
C THR A 90 21.93 3.70 17.63
N PRO A 91 21.41 3.62 18.87
CA PRO A 91 20.10 3.00 19.12
C PRO A 91 19.00 3.69 18.32
N VAL A 92 18.06 2.92 17.74
CA VAL A 92 16.98 3.51 16.95
C VAL A 92 16.12 4.46 17.80
N TYR A 93 15.70 5.56 17.19
CA TYR A 93 14.76 6.52 17.76
C TYR A 93 13.84 7.05 16.66
N PRO A 94 12.60 7.47 16.98
CA PRO A 94 11.66 7.90 15.95
C PRO A 94 12.28 9.05 15.14
N GLY A 95 12.27 8.96 13.82
CA GLY A 95 12.86 9.96 12.94
C GLY A 95 14.30 9.64 12.52
N MET A 96 14.91 8.57 13.04
CA MET A 96 16.20 8.08 12.56
C MET A 96 16.12 7.77 11.06
N VAL A 97 17.11 8.26 10.30
CA VAL A 97 17.16 8.13 8.84
C VAL A 97 18.20 7.11 8.41
N ALA A 98 17.77 6.19 7.56
CA ALA A 98 18.64 5.44 6.67
C ALA A 98 18.80 6.19 5.34
N ALA A 99 20.05 6.40 4.91
CA ALA A 99 20.36 7.14 3.68
C ALA A 99 21.44 6.43 2.83
N PRO A 100 21.57 6.76 1.53
CA PRO A 100 22.61 6.20 0.68
C PRO A 100 24.00 6.52 1.22
N SER A 101 24.99 5.70 0.87
CA SER A 101 26.36 5.84 1.40
C SER A 101 27.05 7.15 1.02
N ILE A 102 26.55 7.86 0.01
CA ILE A 102 27.00 9.20 -0.38
C ILE A 102 26.71 10.27 0.68
N TYR A 103 25.72 10.05 1.55
CA TYR A 103 25.48 10.87 2.73
C TYR A 103 26.27 10.27 3.89
N GLU A 104 27.20 11.03 4.46
CA GLU A 104 27.97 10.58 5.61
C GLU A 104 27.06 10.41 6.84
N PHE A 105 27.41 9.53 7.77
CA PHE A 105 26.74 9.50 9.08
C PHE A 105 26.83 10.87 9.75
N GLU A 106 25.84 11.21 10.57
CA GLU A 106 25.65 12.54 11.19
C GLU A 106 25.26 13.67 10.23
N THR A 107 25.07 13.41 8.94
CA THR A 107 24.52 14.43 8.02
C THR A 107 23.15 14.88 8.53
N LYS A 108 23.02 16.16 8.89
CA LYS A 108 21.78 16.76 9.39
C LYS A 108 20.87 17.17 8.24
N MET A 109 19.59 16.87 8.38
CA MET A 109 18.56 17.13 7.38
C MET A 109 17.31 17.68 8.05
N TYR A 110 16.64 18.64 7.42
CA TYR A 110 15.27 19.01 7.77
C TYR A 110 14.30 18.37 6.77
N ILE A 111 13.46 17.48 7.28
CA ILE A 111 12.41 16.82 6.50
C ILE A 111 11.06 17.40 6.95
N PRO A 112 10.32 18.09 6.06
CA PRO A 112 8.99 18.60 6.37
C PRO A 112 8.07 17.51 6.95
N GLY A 113 7.44 17.81 8.08
CA GLY A 113 6.56 16.86 8.79
C GLY A 113 7.28 15.91 9.77
N ILE A 114 8.61 15.77 9.69
CA ILE A 114 9.40 14.97 10.63
C ILE A 114 10.19 15.86 11.58
N GLY A 115 10.86 16.89 11.05
CA GLY A 115 11.77 17.75 11.81
C GLY A 115 13.22 17.67 11.36
N ILE A 116 14.12 18.02 12.27
CA ILE A 116 15.56 17.94 12.06
C ILE A 116 16.04 16.56 12.51
N VAL A 117 16.62 15.83 11.57
CA VAL A 117 17.06 14.44 11.75
C VAL A 117 18.50 14.27 11.29
N ALA A 118 19.06 13.11 11.58
CA ALA A 118 20.41 12.76 11.18
C ALA A 118 20.47 11.37 10.56
N VAL A 119 21.44 11.22 9.66
CA VAL A 119 21.74 9.95 9.02
C VAL A 119 22.51 9.05 9.99
N HIS A 120 21.90 7.95 10.42
CA HIS A 120 22.53 6.96 11.32
C HIS A 120 22.51 5.55 10.77
N ASP A 121 21.70 5.28 9.73
CA ASP A 121 21.49 3.92 9.26
C ASP A 121 21.73 3.75 7.75
N ARG A 122 21.88 2.49 7.33
CA ARG A 122 22.03 2.05 5.94
C ARG A 122 21.13 0.84 5.73
N GLY A 123 20.23 0.91 4.75
CA GLY A 123 19.37 -0.21 4.37
C GLY A 123 19.76 -0.81 3.02
N GLY A 124 19.46 -2.10 2.81
CA GLY A 124 19.80 -2.82 1.57
C GLY A 124 19.09 -2.28 0.32
N ALA A 125 17.93 -1.64 0.49
CA ALA A 125 17.15 -0.99 -0.57
C ALA A 125 17.42 0.52 -0.68
N ILE A 126 18.37 1.05 0.09
CA ILE A 126 18.66 2.48 0.17
C ILE A 126 19.76 2.83 -0.83
N VAL A 127 19.34 3.34 -1.97
CA VAL A 127 20.18 3.58 -3.14
C VAL A 127 20.16 5.05 -3.54
N SER A 128 21.25 5.47 -4.19
CA SER A 128 21.28 6.76 -4.88
C SER A 128 20.42 6.71 -6.13
N GLY A 129 19.68 7.80 -6.38
CA GLY A 129 18.85 7.96 -7.57
C GLY A 129 19.67 8.26 -8.82
N ASP A 130 19.08 7.97 -9.98
CA ASP A 130 19.65 8.32 -11.29
C ASP A 130 18.97 9.57 -11.84
N ALA A 131 19.78 10.62 -12.03
CA ALA A 131 19.34 11.90 -12.57
C ALA A 131 18.77 11.79 -14.00
N GLU A 132 19.11 10.74 -14.76
CA GLU A 132 18.60 10.53 -16.13
C GLU A 132 17.26 9.78 -16.18
N GLU A 133 16.95 8.93 -15.19
CA GLU A 133 15.67 8.19 -15.11
C GLU A 133 14.62 8.90 -14.24
N GLY A 134 14.99 9.99 -13.56
CA GLY A 134 14.08 10.72 -12.68
C GLY A 134 13.84 10.03 -11.34
N THR A 135 14.68 9.06 -10.97
CA THR A 135 14.65 8.41 -9.66
C THR A 135 15.41 9.28 -8.66
N TYR A 136 14.77 9.57 -7.52
CA TYR A 136 15.39 10.35 -6.45
C TYR A 136 16.20 9.45 -5.51
N ASP A 137 17.14 10.04 -4.78
CA ASP A 137 17.80 9.34 -3.67
C ASP A 137 16.73 8.86 -2.68
N ARG A 138 16.84 7.60 -2.23
CA ARG A 138 15.87 7.04 -1.29
C ARG A 138 16.29 7.28 0.15
N LEU A 139 15.39 7.80 0.98
CA LEU A 139 15.54 7.77 2.45
C LEU A 139 14.51 6.81 3.03
N ASP A 140 14.84 6.23 4.18
CA ASP A 140 13.89 5.45 4.95
C ASP A 140 13.93 5.86 6.41
N ILE A 141 12.75 6.13 6.97
CA ILE A 141 12.62 6.71 8.30
C ILE A 141 12.02 5.71 9.27
N TRP A 142 12.74 5.47 10.37
CA TRP A 142 12.23 4.63 11.45
C TRP A 142 11.21 5.39 12.30
N MET A 143 9.99 4.88 12.40
CA MET A 143 8.85 5.61 12.98
C MET A 143 8.50 5.28 14.43
N GLY A 144 9.04 4.20 14.96
CA GLY A 144 8.70 3.75 16.31
C GLY A 144 8.50 2.25 16.43
N TYR A 145 8.16 1.85 17.65
CA TYR A 145 7.76 0.49 17.98
C TYR A 145 6.24 0.35 18.06
N GLY A 146 5.74 -0.86 17.78
CA GLY A 146 4.36 -1.25 18.07
C GLY A 146 3.31 -0.49 17.27
N ASP A 147 2.08 -0.47 17.77
CA ASP A 147 0.94 0.19 17.12
C ASP A 147 1.19 1.69 16.83
N ILE A 148 1.94 2.38 17.68
CA ILE A 148 2.27 3.80 17.48
C ILE A 148 3.24 3.98 16.31
N GLY A 149 4.27 3.14 16.23
CA GLY A 149 5.21 3.15 15.11
C GLY A 149 4.51 2.81 13.79
N LEU A 150 3.64 1.80 13.83
CA LEU A 150 2.82 1.36 12.72
C LEU A 150 1.91 2.48 12.20
N GLU A 151 1.16 3.14 13.09
CA GLU A 151 0.26 4.24 12.74
C GLU A 151 1.03 5.38 12.04
N ARG A 152 2.22 5.74 12.55
CA ARG A 152 3.08 6.78 11.96
C ARG A 152 3.59 6.38 10.58
N ALA A 153 4.08 5.14 10.45
CA ALA A 153 4.64 4.66 9.20
C ALA A 153 3.57 4.58 8.10
N LEU A 154 2.37 4.05 8.40
CA LEU A 154 1.25 4.01 7.46
C LEU A 154 0.76 5.41 7.07
N ASN A 155 0.75 6.35 8.01
CA ASN A 155 0.36 7.73 7.71
C ASN A 155 1.38 8.46 6.85
N TRP A 156 2.66 8.05 6.90
CA TRP A 156 3.71 8.55 6.03
C TRP A 156 3.65 7.89 4.65
N GLY A 157 3.57 6.57 4.57
CA GLY A 157 3.63 5.83 3.29
C GLY A 157 4.93 6.08 2.53
N VAL A 158 4.89 6.06 1.20
CA VAL A 158 6.02 6.47 0.34
C VAL A 158 5.66 7.77 -0.35
N ARG A 159 6.58 8.75 -0.38
CA ARG A 159 6.34 10.04 -1.04
C ARG A 159 7.63 10.75 -1.41
N ASP A 160 7.56 11.58 -2.44
CA ASP A 160 8.65 12.49 -2.81
C ASP A 160 8.57 13.77 -1.98
N VAL A 161 9.67 14.11 -1.32
CA VAL A 161 9.76 15.27 -0.42
C VAL A 161 11.01 16.07 -0.72
N GLU A 162 10.85 17.39 -0.83
CA GLU A 162 11.98 18.32 -0.85
C GLU A 162 12.55 18.45 0.58
N VAL A 163 13.80 18.03 0.76
CA VAL A 163 14.53 18.02 2.03
C VAL A 163 15.62 19.09 1.99
N THR A 164 15.88 19.73 3.13
CA THR A 164 17.02 20.64 3.29
C THR A 164 18.17 19.89 3.97
N ILE A 165 19.33 19.79 3.32
CA ILE A 165 20.53 19.14 3.85
C ILE A 165 21.47 20.22 4.40
N TYR A 166 21.94 20.04 5.63
CA TYR A 166 22.88 20.95 6.31
C TYR A 166 24.32 20.40 6.36
N GLY A 167 24.53 19.13 6.03
CA GLY A 167 25.82 18.46 6.17
C GLY A 167 26.06 18.03 7.62
N ILE A 168 27.30 17.68 7.95
CA ILE A 168 27.70 17.40 9.33
C ILE A 168 27.91 18.73 10.05
N ASP A 169 27.00 19.07 10.96
CA ASP A 169 27.05 20.29 11.77
C ASP A 169 26.61 19.99 13.21
N ASP A 170 27.59 19.88 14.12
CA ASP A 170 27.36 19.60 15.55
C ASP A 170 26.61 20.72 16.29
N THR A 171 26.41 21.88 15.66
CA THR A 171 25.61 22.97 16.24
C THR A 171 24.11 22.84 15.96
N ILE A 172 23.73 21.95 15.04
CA ILE A 172 22.35 21.64 14.72
C ILE A 172 21.95 20.38 15.51
N GLU A 173 21.09 20.58 16.49
CA GLU A 173 20.51 19.48 17.27
C GLU A 173 19.35 18.83 16.51
N GLU A 174 19.24 17.51 16.63
CA GLU A 174 18.08 16.78 16.13
C GLU A 174 16.85 17.14 16.93
N GLU A 175 15.79 17.53 16.22
CA GLU A 175 14.52 17.93 16.80
C GLU A 175 13.40 17.26 16.01
N ILE A 176 12.92 16.15 16.57
CA ILE A 176 11.94 15.29 15.94
C ILE A 176 10.53 15.64 16.43
N TYR A 177 9.63 15.88 15.49
CA TYR A 177 8.23 16.18 15.71
C TYR A 177 7.36 14.98 15.28
N LEU A 178 7.44 13.87 16.04
CA LEU A 178 6.74 12.62 15.69
C LEU A 178 5.59 12.23 16.63
N GLU A 179 5.28 12.99 17.68
CA GLU A 179 4.09 12.66 18.50
C GLU A 179 2.80 12.82 17.69
N GLY A 180 2.37 11.69 17.11
CA GLY A 180 1.10 11.49 16.43
C GLY A 180 0.86 12.30 15.16
N TYR A 181 1.89 12.81 14.46
CA TYR A 181 1.73 13.77 13.35
C TYR A 181 0.67 14.83 13.72
N SER A 182 1.00 15.68 14.70
CA SER A 182 0.21 16.69 15.40
C SER A 182 -1.30 16.40 15.61
N ASP A 183 -1.82 16.68 16.81
CA ASP A 183 -3.28 16.75 17.02
C ASP A 183 -3.98 17.61 15.96
N ALA A 184 -3.28 18.58 15.37
CA ALA A 184 -3.77 19.41 14.27
C ALA A 184 -3.89 18.67 12.92
N GLU A 185 -2.94 17.83 12.51
CA GLU A 185 -3.04 17.06 11.26
C GLU A 185 -3.96 15.86 11.41
N LYS A 186 -3.94 15.18 12.56
CA LYS A 186 -4.98 14.21 12.93
C LYS A 186 -6.35 14.89 12.91
N PHE A 187 -6.51 16.05 13.54
CA PHE A 187 -7.77 16.81 13.49
C PHE A 187 -8.11 17.30 12.07
N VAL A 188 -7.16 17.74 11.26
CA VAL A 188 -7.43 18.15 9.88
C VAL A 188 -7.88 16.96 9.05
N LYS A 189 -7.20 15.81 9.13
CA LYS A 189 -7.65 14.58 8.48
C LYS A 189 -9.03 14.16 9.01
N THR A 190 -9.23 14.07 10.32
CA THR A 190 -10.49 13.62 10.95
C THR A 190 -11.64 14.63 10.90
N VAL A 191 -11.42 15.93 10.68
CA VAL A 191 -12.50 16.95 10.76
C VAL A 191 -12.69 17.72 9.45
N VAL A 192 -11.65 17.84 8.64
CA VAL A 192 -11.72 18.50 7.33
C VAL A 192 -11.95 17.49 6.20
N ILE A 193 -11.55 16.23 6.42
CA ILE A 193 -11.56 15.16 5.44
C ILE A 193 -11.96 13.83 6.11
N THR A 194 -13.03 13.75 6.89
CA THR A 194 -13.49 12.43 7.37
C THR A 194 -14.01 11.62 6.19
N PRO A 195 -13.57 10.36 6.02
CA PRO A 195 -14.29 9.45 5.16
C PRO A 195 -15.70 9.23 5.70
N ASP A 196 -16.68 9.20 4.80
CA ASP A 196 -18.10 9.15 5.13
C ASP A 196 -18.57 7.71 5.41
N LEU A 197 -18.00 6.72 4.72
CA LEU A 197 -18.45 5.32 4.82
C LEU A 197 -17.85 4.55 6.00
N PHE A 198 -16.59 4.86 6.34
CA PHE A 198 -15.83 4.18 7.38
C PHE A 198 -15.06 5.20 8.22
N SER A 199 -15.34 5.27 9.51
CA SER A 199 -14.71 6.26 10.40
C SER A 199 -13.33 5.84 10.89
N GLU A 200 -13.01 4.54 10.86
CA GLU A 200 -11.81 3.96 11.44
C GLU A 200 -11.07 3.06 10.43
N ASP A 201 -9.79 2.81 10.70
CA ASP A 201 -8.97 1.83 9.99
C ASP A 201 -9.52 0.41 10.23
N LEU A 202 -9.53 -0.42 9.18
CA LEU A 202 -9.92 -1.83 9.26
C LEU A 202 -8.72 -2.70 8.91
N TRP A 203 -8.47 -3.70 9.76
CA TRP A 203 -7.26 -4.50 9.77
C TRP A 203 -7.53 -5.97 9.49
N TYR A 204 -6.48 -6.64 9.01
CA TYR A 204 -6.47 -8.10 9.00
C TYR A 204 -6.79 -8.65 10.40
N GLY A 205 -7.68 -9.64 10.45
CA GLY A 205 -8.16 -10.26 11.69
C GLY A 205 -9.35 -9.54 12.33
N ASP A 206 -9.70 -8.32 11.89
CA ASP A 206 -10.88 -7.62 12.37
C ASP A 206 -12.16 -8.37 11.98
N ASN A 207 -13.21 -8.17 12.77
CA ASN A 207 -14.52 -8.75 12.51
C ASN A 207 -15.65 -7.81 12.93
N GLY A 208 -16.79 -7.93 12.25
CA GLY A 208 -18.00 -7.19 12.58
C GLY A 208 -18.68 -6.55 11.37
N ASP A 209 -19.63 -5.66 11.65
CA ASP A 209 -20.50 -5.07 10.64
C ASP A 209 -19.76 -4.16 9.66
N ASP A 210 -18.70 -3.48 10.09
CA ASP A 210 -17.89 -2.65 9.19
C ASP A 210 -17.06 -3.50 8.23
N ILE A 211 -16.53 -4.65 8.68
CA ILE A 211 -15.85 -5.61 7.80
C ILE A 211 -16.83 -6.21 6.80
N LYS A 212 -18.05 -6.52 7.26
CA LYS A 212 -19.10 -7.01 6.38
C LYS A 212 -19.44 -5.98 5.30
N ARG A 213 -19.59 -4.70 5.68
CA ARG A 213 -19.84 -3.59 4.76
C ARG A 213 -18.66 -3.39 3.79
N LEU A 214 -17.42 -3.52 4.25
CA LEU A 214 -16.23 -3.45 3.40
C LEU A 214 -16.27 -4.55 2.33
N GLN A 215 -16.51 -5.80 2.72
CA GLN A 215 -16.64 -6.92 1.78
C GLN A 215 -17.79 -6.71 0.79
N GLU A 216 -18.94 -6.22 1.27
CA GLU A 216 -20.08 -5.81 0.45
C GLU A 216 -19.67 -4.78 -0.61
N TYR A 217 -18.96 -3.71 -0.23
CA TYR A 217 -18.54 -2.68 -1.19
C TYR A 217 -17.46 -3.14 -2.14
N LEU A 218 -16.48 -3.92 -1.67
CA LEU A 218 -15.49 -4.55 -2.55
C LEU A 218 -16.15 -5.52 -3.53
N ALA A 219 -17.21 -6.22 -3.14
CA ALA A 219 -17.95 -7.11 -4.02
C ALA A 219 -18.72 -6.32 -5.09
N ILE A 220 -19.40 -5.24 -4.71
CA ILE A 220 -20.05 -4.31 -5.65
C ILE A 220 -19.05 -3.76 -6.66
N LEU A 221 -17.84 -3.43 -6.20
CA LEU A 221 -16.76 -2.92 -7.05
C LEU A 221 -16.00 -4.02 -7.81
N GLY A 222 -16.34 -5.30 -7.62
CA GLY A 222 -15.76 -6.44 -8.34
C GLY A 222 -14.42 -6.98 -7.79
N TYR A 223 -13.95 -6.49 -6.64
CA TYR A 223 -12.70 -6.97 -6.02
C TYR A 223 -12.91 -8.13 -5.04
N TYR A 224 -14.15 -8.43 -4.64
CA TYR A 224 -14.45 -9.48 -3.65
C TYR A 224 -15.54 -10.44 -4.15
N ASN A 225 -15.12 -11.64 -4.54
CA ASN A 225 -15.98 -12.66 -5.14
C ASN A 225 -16.20 -13.88 -4.23
N SER A 226 -15.98 -13.69 -2.93
CA SER A 226 -16.12 -14.72 -1.91
C SER A 226 -17.35 -14.46 -1.05
N LYS A 227 -17.69 -15.43 -0.20
CA LYS A 227 -18.77 -15.28 0.76
C LYS A 227 -18.46 -14.13 1.72
N ILE A 228 -19.41 -13.20 1.86
CA ILE A 228 -19.34 -12.11 2.84
C ILE A 228 -19.46 -12.69 4.26
N THR A 229 -18.36 -12.70 4.99
CA THR A 229 -18.23 -13.31 6.33
C THR A 229 -18.29 -12.30 7.47
N GLY A 230 -17.95 -11.04 7.20
CA GLY A 230 -17.67 -10.04 8.22
C GLY A 230 -16.38 -10.30 9.00
N TYR A 231 -15.45 -11.09 8.44
CA TYR A 231 -14.11 -11.35 8.99
C TYR A 231 -13.04 -10.96 7.96
N TYR A 232 -12.06 -10.17 8.37
CA TYR A 232 -11.01 -9.64 7.49
C TYR A 232 -9.87 -10.64 7.40
N ASP A 233 -10.04 -11.64 6.52
CA ASP A 233 -9.07 -12.68 6.22
C ASP A 233 -8.16 -12.33 5.02
N ASP A 234 -7.34 -13.30 4.59
CA ASP A 234 -6.46 -13.19 3.42
C ASP A 234 -7.23 -12.81 2.15
N THR A 235 -8.47 -13.29 2.01
CA THR A 235 -9.32 -12.96 0.86
C THR A 235 -9.73 -11.49 0.89
N THR A 236 -10.12 -10.99 2.06
CA THR A 236 -10.50 -9.57 2.24
C THR A 236 -9.30 -8.65 2.07
N MET A 237 -8.15 -9.03 2.63
CA MET A 237 -6.88 -8.32 2.48
C MET A 237 -6.46 -8.21 1.02
N SER A 238 -6.59 -9.30 0.27
CA SER A 238 -6.27 -9.32 -1.16
C SER A 238 -7.21 -8.46 -1.99
N ALA A 239 -8.51 -8.47 -1.67
CA ALA A 239 -9.49 -7.60 -2.31
C ALA A 239 -9.18 -6.12 -2.05
N VAL A 240 -8.82 -5.76 -0.82
CA VAL A 240 -8.41 -4.40 -0.45
C VAL A 240 -7.14 -3.99 -1.19
N PHE A 241 -6.15 -4.87 -1.27
CA PHE A 241 -4.93 -4.60 -2.01
C PHE A 241 -5.18 -4.38 -3.50
N ASN A 242 -5.96 -5.24 -4.15
CA ASN A 242 -6.29 -5.07 -5.57
C ASN A 242 -7.01 -3.74 -5.82
N PHE A 243 -7.91 -3.37 -4.91
CA PHE A 243 -8.53 -2.05 -4.91
C PHE A 243 -7.50 -0.92 -4.72
N GLN A 244 -6.55 -1.06 -3.81
CA GLN A 244 -5.50 -0.06 -3.60
C GLN A 244 -4.64 0.16 -4.84
N VAL A 245 -4.22 -0.93 -5.50
CA VAL A 245 -3.41 -0.86 -6.72
C VAL A 245 -4.19 -0.24 -7.88
N ASP A 246 -5.44 -0.67 -8.12
CA ASP A 246 -6.28 -0.09 -9.18
C ASP A 246 -6.54 1.42 -8.96
N ARG A 247 -6.55 1.86 -7.70
CA ARG A 247 -6.69 3.28 -7.34
C ARG A 247 -5.37 4.04 -7.29
N GLY A 248 -4.25 3.41 -7.62
CA GLY A 248 -2.91 4.00 -7.60
C GLY A 248 -2.49 4.45 -6.19
N ILE A 249 -2.95 3.74 -5.15
CA ILE A 249 -2.57 3.98 -3.76
C ILE A 249 -1.25 3.26 -3.45
N LEU A 250 -1.07 2.07 -4.01
CA LEU A 250 0.10 1.21 -3.82
C LEU A 250 0.48 0.63 -5.18
N ASP A 251 1.76 0.31 -5.33
CA ASP A 251 2.28 -0.35 -6.52
C ASP A 251 2.44 -1.85 -6.26
N ASP A 252 2.83 -2.26 -5.04
CA ASP A 252 3.09 -3.65 -4.70
C ASP A 252 2.74 -4.09 -3.28
N TRP A 253 2.85 -5.41 -3.04
CA TRP A 253 2.48 -6.04 -1.75
C TRP A 253 3.51 -5.80 -0.64
N GLU A 254 4.71 -5.36 -1.00
CA GLU A 254 5.77 -4.98 -0.06
C GLU A 254 5.59 -3.52 0.39
N ASP A 255 4.79 -2.73 -0.33
CA ASP A 255 4.43 -1.38 0.09
C ASP A 255 3.74 -1.39 1.46
N LEU A 256 4.21 -0.51 2.33
CA LEU A 256 3.66 -0.38 3.65
C LEU A 256 2.19 0.06 3.58
N GLY A 257 1.29 -0.82 4.04
CA GLY A 257 -0.15 -0.63 3.99
C GLY A 257 -0.87 -1.45 2.91
N ALA A 258 -0.12 -2.30 2.17
CA ALA A 258 -0.69 -3.33 1.32
C ALA A 258 -1.72 -4.18 2.06
N GLY A 259 -2.94 -4.19 1.54
CA GLY A 259 -4.05 -4.94 2.10
C GLY A 259 -4.62 -4.35 3.39
N HIS A 260 -4.15 -3.20 3.88
CA HIS A 260 -4.70 -2.48 5.03
C HIS A 260 -5.69 -1.39 4.61
N PHE A 261 -6.89 -1.39 5.19
CA PHE A 261 -7.95 -0.43 4.83
C PHE A 261 -7.82 0.90 5.61
N GLY A 262 -6.68 1.56 5.40
CA GLY A 262 -6.31 2.84 5.99
C GLY A 262 -6.96 4.05 5.30
N ILE A 263 -6.60 5.26 5.76
CA ILE A 263 -7.32 6.49 5.38
C ILE A 263 -7.35 6.80 3.88
N ASN A 264 -6.25 6.54 3.15
CA ASN A 264 -6.21 6.73 1.70
C ASN A 264 -7.17 5.77 0.99
N THR A 265 -7.19 4.51 1.43
CA THR A 265 -8.10 3.48 0.92
C THR A 265 -9.55 3.83 1.22
N ARG A 266 -9.84 4.36 2.41
CA ARG A 266 -11.18 4.84 2.77
C ARG A 266 -11.67 5.98 1.88
N PHE A 267 -10.83 6.98 1.58
CA PHE A 267 -11.22 8.04 0.64
C PHE A 267 -11.47 7.53 -0.76
N ALA A 268 -10.61 6.62 -1.24
CA ALA A 268 -10.82 6.02 -2.54
C ALA A 268 -12.16 5.25 -2.56
N MET A 269 -12.51 4.58 -1.46
CA MET A 269 -13.78 3.87 -1.34
C MET A 269 -14.98 4.83 -1.39
N ASP A 270 -14.96 5.91 -0.60
CA ASP A 270 -16.02 6.94 -0.63
C ASP A 270 -16.25 7.46 -2.05
N LYS A 271 -15.16 7.78 -2.75
CA LYS A 271 -15.21 8.25 -4.14
C LYS A 271 -15.76 7.18 -5.10
N SER A 272 -15.42 5.91 -4.87
CA SER A 272 -15.85 4.78 -5.72
C SER A 272 -17.32 4.45 -5.53
N MET A 273 -17.85 4.69 -4.34
CA MET A 273 -19.24 4.43 -3.98
C MET A 273 -20.14 5.67 -4.17
N GLU A 274 -19.58 6.81 -4.60
CA GLU A 274 -20.34 8.03 -4.84
C GLU A 274 -21.41 7.79 -5.93
N GLY A 275 -22.68 7.86 -5.55
CA GLY A 275 -23.82 7.68 -6.45
C GLY A 275 -24.19 6.22 -6.76
N VAL A 276 -23.55 5.24 -6.11
CA VAL A 276 -23.88 3.82 -6.23
C VAL A 276 -25.17 3.50 -5.45
N ASP A 277 -26.10 2.79 -6.08
CA ASP A 277 -27.30 2.26 -5.42
C ASP A 277 -26.97 0.92 -4.74
N VAL A 278 -26.44 1.01 -3.53
CA VAL A 278 -25.94 -0.15 -2.76
C VAL A 278 -26.99 -1.26 -2.63
N GLU A 279 -28.27 -0.95 -2.45
CA GLU A 279 -29.31 -1.97 -2.26
C GLU A 279 -29.56 -2.78 -3.55
N ALA A 280 -29.56 -2.10 -4.70
CA ALA A 280 -29.70 -2.74 -6.00
C ALA A 280 -28.49 -3.62 -6.31
N GLU A 281 -27.27 -3.09 -6.15
CA GLU A 281 -26.04 -3.82 -6.44
C GLU A 281 -25.85 -5.02 -5.50
N LEU A 282 -26.17 -4.88 -4.21
CA LEU A 282 -26.13 -6.02 -3.27
C LEU A 282 -27.13 -7.12 -3.62
N THR A 283 -28.24 -6.78 -4.26
CA THR A 283 -29.18 -7.80 -4.75
C THR A 283 -28.51 -8.66 -5.83
N GLU A 284 -27.77 -8.04 -6.76
CA GLU A 284 -27.00 -8.75 -7.78
C GLU A 284 -25.85 -9.58 -7.19
N VAL A 285 -25.09 -9.01 -6.26
CA VAL A 285 -24.02 -9.73 -5.54
C VAL A 285 -24.56 -10.94 -4.78
N ASN A 286 -25.72 -10.83 -4.12
CA ASN A 286 -26.32 -11.96 -3.42
C ASN A 286 -26.76 -13.07 -4.38
N LEU A 287 -27.32 -12.71 -5.53
CA LEU A 287 -27.66 -13.69 -6.58
C LEU A 287 -26.41 -14.41 -7.08
N LEU A 288 -25.33 -13.68 -7.37
CA LEU A 288 -24.04 -14.27 -7.75
C LEU A 288 -23.52 -15.24 -6.70
N ASN A 289 -23.58 -14.89 -5.42
CA ASN A 289 -23.17 -15.77 -4.32
C ASN A 289 -24.02 -17.06 -4.23
N GLU A 290 -25.32 -16.99 -4.51
CA GLU A 290 -26.17 -18.18 -4.62
C GLU A 290 -25.74 -19.06 -5.82
N GLY A 291 -25.47 -18.43 -6.96
CA GLY A 291 -24.96 -19.11 -8.15
C GLY A 291 -23.62 -19.79 -7.92
N LEU A 292 -22.73 -19.16 -7.14
CA LEU A 292 -21.44 -19.70 -6.75
C LEU A 292 -21.60 -20.98 -5.93
N ALA A 293 -22.55 -21.02 -4.99
CA ALA A 293 -22.84 -22.23 -4.24
C ALA A 293 -23.40 -23.35 -5.15
N LEU A 294 -24.26 -22.99 -6.11
CA LEU A 294 -24.84 -23.94 -7.04
C LEU A 294 -23.81 -24.49 -8.04
N MET A 295 -22.89 -23.67 -8.55
CA MET A 295 -21.91 -24.12 -9.56
C MET A 295 -21.06 -25.28 -9.04
N GLN A 296 -20.77 -25.30 -7.73
CA GLN A 296 -20.03 -26.37 -7.06
C GLN A 296 -20.78 -27.71 -7.05
N THR A 297 -22.09 -27.71 -7.31
CA THR A 297 -22.92 -28.93 -7.37
C THR A 297 -23.02 -29.51 -8.79
N TYR A 298 -22.68 -28.74 -9.82
CA TYR A 298 -22.71 -29.16 -11.22
C TYR A 298 -21.32 -29.61 -11.69
N PRO A 299 -21.09 -30.91 -11.99
CA PRO A 299 -19.76 -31.43 -12.30
C PRO A 299 -19.06 -30.78 -13.50
N ASP A 300 -19.82 -30.25 -14.46
CA ASP A 300 -19.30 -29.57 -15.64
C ASP A 300 -19.01 -28.07 -15.41
N LEU A 301 -19.54 -27.50 -14.33
CA LEU A 301 -19.29 -26.11 -13.94
C LEU A 301 -18.27 -26.00 -12.81
N TYR A 302 -18.11 -27.06 -12.00
CA TYR A 302 -17.18 -27.12 -10.87
C TYR A 302 -15.80 -26.56 -11.24
N GLU A 303 -15.30 -25.69 -10.37
CA GLU A 303 -13.94 -25.14 -10.44
C GLU A 303 -13.48 -24.85 -9.02
N GLU A 304 -12.24 -25.23 -8.72
CA GLU A 304 -11.56 -24.78 -7.52
C GLU A 304 -11.07 -23.36 -7.75
N ILE A 305 -11.56 -22.43 -6.96
CA ILE A 305 -11.29 -21.00 -7.12
C ILE A 305 -9.95 -20.71 -6.47
N HIS A 306 -9.00 -20.21 -7.25
CA HIS A 306 -7.69 -19.82 -6.75
C HIS A 306 -7.38 -18.41 -7.26
N TYR A 307 -7.27 -17.46 -6.33
CA TYR A 307 -6.84 -16.09 -6.63
C TYR A 307 -5.38 -15.94 -6.26
N PHE A 308 -4.61 -15.26 -7.11
CA PHE A 308 -3.20 -15.02 -6.87
C PHE A 308 -3.01 -13.78 -6.00
N THR A 309 -2.29 -13.94 -4.90
CA THR A 309 -2.01 -12.86 -3.93
C THR A 309 -0.54 -12.50 -3.91
N ASP A 310 0.32 -13.50 -4.11
CA ASP A 310 1.76 -13.38 -3.90
C ASP A 310 2.49 -12.94 -5.18
N TYR A 311 3.61 -12.26 -5.01
CA TYR A 311 4.54 -12.00 -6.11
C TYR A 311 5.19 -13.32 -6.54
N ILE A 312 5.12 -13.65 -7.83
CA ILE A 312 5.71 -14.88 -8.38
C ILE A 312 6.60 -14.53 -9.56
N GLU A 313 7.86 -14.97 -9.53
CA GLU A 313 8.82 -14.75 -10.59
C GLU A 313 9.65 -16.00 -10.93
N ARG A 314 10.57 -15.82 -11.87
CA ARG A 314 11.41 -16.90 -12.36
C ARG A 314 12.28 -17.49 -11.25
N GLY A 315 12.17 -18.81 -11.07
CA GLY A 315 12.87 -19.55 -10.03
C GLY A 315 11.93 -20.08 -8.94
N ASP A 316 10.76 -19.46 -8.78
CA ASP A 316 9.77 -19.84 -7.77
C ASP A 316 9.19 -21.23 -7.99
N ARG A 317 8.75 -21.83 -6.90
CA ARG A 317 8.21 -23.19 -6.85
C ARG A 317 7.08 -23.29 -5.85
N GLY A 318 6.04 -24.06 -6.20
CA GLY A 318 4.96 -24.37 -5.26
C GLY A 318 3.62 -24.58 -5.93
N GLU A 319 2.59 -24.65 -5.10
CA GLU A 319 1.20 -24.81 -5.51
C GLU A 319 0.70 -23.57 -6.28
N ASP A 320 1.05 -22.35 -5.87
CA ASP A 320 0.64 -21.13 -6.58
C ASP A 320 1.27 -21.04 -7.98
N VAL A 321 2.52 -21.47 -8.14
CA VAL A 321 3.16 -21.58 -9.45
C VAL A 321 2.45 -22.62 -10.32
N TYR A 322 2.02 -23.73 -9.72
CA TYR A 322 1.27 -24.76 -10.42
C TYR A 322 -0.12 -24.25 -10.86
N ALA A 323 -0.82 -23.55 -9.98
CA ALA A 323 -2.10 -22.92 -10.27
C ALA A 323 -1.95 -21.86 -11.37
N LEU A 324 -0.88 -21.04 -11.32
CA LEU A 324 -0.59 -20.06 -12.36
C LEU A 324 -0.36 -20.72 -13.73
N GLN A 325 0.45 -21.77 -13.78
CA GLN A 325 0.69 -22.50 -15.01
C GLN A 325 -0.58 -23.15 -15.56
N THR A 326 -1.45 -23.65 -14.68
CA THR A 326 -2.76 -24.19 -15.04
C THR A 326 -3.63 -23.12 -15.67
N GLU A 327 -3.69 -21.93 -15.05
CA GLU A 327 -4.48 -20.82 -15.57
C GLU A 327 -3.94 -20.29 -16.90
N LEU A 328 -2.63 -20.14 -17.03
CA LEU A 328 -2.00 -19.77 -18.31
C LEU A 328 -2.26 -20.81 -19.41
N ASN A 329 -2.37 -22.09 -19.06
CA ASN A 329 -2.75 -23.15 -19.98
C ASN A 329 -4.22 -23.02 -20.41
N ASN A 330 -5.13 -22.81 -19.46
CA ASN A 330 -6.56 -22.55 -19.73
C ASN A 330 -6.77 -21.35 -20.66
N LEU A 331 -5.97 -20.29 -20.48
CA LEU A 331 -6.00 -19.08 -21.30
C LEU A 331 -5.24 -19.23 -22.63
N GLY A 332 -4.53 -20.34 -22.84
CA GLY A 332 -3.80 -20.65 -24.06
C GLY A 332 -2.43 -19.96 -24.20
N TYR A 333 -1.91 -19.36 -23.14
CA TYR A 333 -0.57 -18.76 -23.11
C TYR A 333 0.54 -19.79 -22.84
N LEU A 334 0.23 -20.88 -22.14
CA LEU A 334 1.18 -21.94 -21.80
C LEU A 334 0.72 -23.30 -22.35
N MET A 335 1.47 -23.87 -23.28
CA MET A 335 1.13 -25.17 -23.91
C MET A 335 1.86 -26.37 -23.27
N LEU A 336 2.34 -26.20 -22.05
CA LEU A 336 3.07 -27.23 -21.31
C LEU A 336 2.25 -27.67 -20.10
N GLU A 337 2.51 -28.91 -19.66
CA GLU A 337 1.95 -29.42 -18.41
C GLU A 337 2.48 -28.59 -17.23
N PRO A 338 1.61 -28.14 -16.31
CA PRO A 338 2.00 -27.48 -15.07
C PRO A 338 2.96 -28.38 -14.28
N THR A 339 4.04 -27.78 -13.78
CA THR A 339 5.08 -28.48 -13.01
C THR A 339 5.26 -27.92 -11.61
N GLY A 340 4.67 -26.75 -11.32
CA GLY A 340 4.92 -26.02 -10.08
C GLY A 340 6.32 -25.42 -10.00
N TYR A 341 7.02 -25.29 -11.13
CA TYR A 341 8.30 -24.57 -11.24
C TYR A 341 8.22 -23.46 -12.29
N TYR A 342 8.56 -22.24 -11.89
CA TYR A 342 8.52 -21.07 -12.74
C TYR A 342 9.82 -20.95 -13.56
N GLY A 343 9.81 -21.51 -14.77
CA GLY A 343 10.92 -21.43 -15.71
C GLY A 343 10.70 -20.41 -16.85
N GLU A 344 11.62 -20.40 -17.82
CA GLU A 344 11.58 -19.50 -19.00
C GLU A 344 10.25 -19.54 -19.76
N MET A 345 9.63 -20.72 -19.82
CA MET A 345 8.37 -20.88 -20.54
C MET A 345 7.20 -20.21 -19.79
N THR A 346 7.20 -20.22 -18.46
CA THR A 346 6.19 -19.52 -17.64
C THR A 346 6.42 -18.01 -17.73
N GLU A 347 7.66 -17.56 -17.60
CA GLU A 347 8.06 -16.15 -17.76
C GLU A 347 7.61 -15.60 -19.11
N HIS A 348 7.87 -16.34 -20.19
CA HIS A 348 7.43 -15.95 -21.52
C HIS A 348 5.90 -15.94 -21.66
N ALA A 349 5.19 -16.89 -21.06
CA ALA A 349 3.73 -16.93 -21.09
C ALA A 349 3.10 -15.73 -20.36
N ILE A 350 3.64 -15.37 -19.18
CA ILE A 350 3.25 -14.15 -18.45
C ILE A 350 3.55 -12.91 -19.28
N PHE A 351 4.75 -12.80 -19.83
CA PHE A 351 5.10 -11.68 -20.70
C PHE A 351 4.11 -11.53 -21.87
N LYS A 352 3.68 -12.64 -22.49
CA LYS A 352 2.67 -12.60 -23.56
C LYS A 352 1.28 -12.18 -23.08
N LEU A 353 0.88 -12.61 -21.88
CA LEU A 353 -0.32 -12.11 -21.24
C LEU A 353 -0.20 -10.59 -21.01
N GLN A 354 0.86 -10.13 -20.35
CA GLN A 354 1.10 -8.71 -20.07
C GLN A 354 1.10 -7.85 -21.34
N GLN A 355 1.76 -8.30 -22.41
CA GLN A 355 1.72 -7.62 -23.72
C GLN A 355 0.29 -7.53 -24.28
N ARG A 356 -0.51 -8.59 -24.13
CA ARG A 356 -1.90 -8.59 -24.62
C ARG A 356 -2.76 -7.55 -23.91
N TRP A 357 -2.49 -7.31 -22.64
CA TRP A 357 -3.22 -6.36 -21.81
C TRP A 357 -2.56 -4.97 -21.75
N GLY A 358 -1.45 -4.77 -22.47
CA GLY A 358 -0.76 -3.49 -22.56
C GLY A 358 -0.04 -3.08 -21.29
N LEU A 359 0.31 -4.03 -20.41
CA LEU A 359 1.10 -3.77 -19.20
C LEU A 359 2.58 -3.52 -19.52
N VAL A 360 3.10 -4.25 -20.50
CA VAL A 360 4.50 -4.17 -20.95
C VAL A 360 4.55 -4.27 -22.47
N GLU A 361 5.51 -3.60 -23.09
CA GLU A 361 5.86 -3.71 -24.49
C GLU A 361 7.05 -4.66 -24.72
N THR A 362 8.06 -4.59 -23.85
CA THR A 362 9.33 -5.34 -24.00
C THR A 362 9.69 -6.13 -22.74
N MET A 363 10.62 -7.08 -22.86
CA MET A 363 11.10 -7.84 -21.69
C MET A 363 12.01 -6.99 -20.78
N ASP A 364 12.45 -5.83 -21.25
CA ASP A 364 13.25 -4.89 -20.46
C ASP A 364 12.37 -3.98 -19.60
N ASP A 365 11.04 -4.01 -19.80
CA ASP A 365 10.10 -3.19 -19.03
C ASP A 365 9.97 -3.72 -17.58
N PRO A 366 9.80 -2.84 -16.58
CA PRO A 366 9.66 -3.25 -15.19
C PRO A 366 8.53 -4.27 -14.98
N GLY A 367 8.85 -5.40 -14.32
CA GLY A 367 7.89 -6.47 -14.03
C GLY A 367 7.54 -7.37 -15.22
N ALA A 368 8.15 -7.17 -16.40
CA ALA A 368 7.94 -8.04 -17.55
C ALA A 368 8.31 -9.49 -17.22
N GLY A 369 7.37 -10.41 -17.46
CA GLY A 369 7.57 -11.83 -17.20
C GLY A 369 7.40 -12.27 -15.73
N ALA A 370 7.06 -11.36 -14.81
CA ALA A 370 6.73 -11.67 -13.42
C ALA A 370 5.23 -11.51 -13.14
N LEU A 371 4.66 -12.33 -12.25
CA LEU A 371 3.30 -12.17 -11.75
C LEU A 371 3.28 -11.10 -10.66
N GLY A 372 3.55 -9.86 -11.08
CA GLY A 372 3.43 -8.68 -10.23
C GLY A 372 1.98 -8.23 -10.01
N PRO A 373 1.75 -7.24 -9.15
CA PRO A 373 0.44 -6.73 -8.74
C PRO A 373 -0.53 -6.45 -9.90
N ASN A 374 -0.12 -5.64 -10.88
CA ASN A 374 -0.94 -5.34 -12.06
C ASN A 374 -1.28 -6.58 -12.88
N THR A 375 -0.36 -7.55 -12.95
CA THR A 375 -0.59 -8.81 -13.67
C THR A 375 -1.55 -9.72 -12.90
N ARG A 376 -1.46 -9.74 -11.56
CA ARG A 376 -2.39 -10.46 -10.68
C ARG A 376 -3.81 -9.93 -10.79
N ILE A 377 -3.98 -8.62 -10.84
CA ILE A 377 -5.31 -7.99 -11.02
C ILE A 377 -5.97 -8.55 -12.28
N ILE A 378 -5.29 -8.48 -13.43
CA ILE A 378 -5.83 -8.99 -14.69
C ILE A 378 -6.16 -10.48 -14.60
N LEU A 379 -5.27 -11.29 -14.03
CA LEU A 379 -5.51 -12.73 -13.89
C LEU A 379 -6.71 -13.02 -12.98
N ASN A 380 -6.79 -12.35 -11.84
CA ASN A 380 -7.88 -12.49 -10.88
C ASN A 380 -9.21 -11.97 -11.44
N GLU A 381 -9.20 -10.90 -12.24
CA GLU A 381 -10.38 -10.40 -12.96
C GLU A 381 -10.90 -11.42 -13.98
N VAL A 382 -10.00 -12.04 -14.75
CA VAL A 382 -10.36 -13.08 -15.72
C VAL A 382 -10.95 -14.30 -15.03
N ILE A 383 -10.35 -14.72 -13.90
CA ILE A 383 -10.88 -15.79 -13.06
C ILE A 383 -12.27 -15.41 -12.53
N GLY A 384 -12.41 -14.22 -11.93
CA GLY A 384 -13.67 -13.71 -11.39
C GLY A 384 -14.79 -13.72 -12.42
N ALA A 385 -14.56 -13.12 -13.60
CA ALA A 385 -15.55 -13.09 -14.68
C ALA A 385 -15.97 -14.48 -15.17
N ARG A 386 -15.03 -15.45 -15.19
CA ARG A 386 -15.35 -16.85 -15.51
C ARG A 386 -16.21 -17.48 -14.43
N ILE A 387 -15.89 -17.26 -13.16
CA ILE A 387 -16.66 -17.75 -12.01
C ILE A 387 -18.07 -17.15 -12.00
N ASP A 388 -18.22 -15.85 -12.24
CA ASP A 388 -19.54 -15.19 -12.34
C ASP A 388 -20.37 -15.78 -13.48
N THR A 389 -19.76 -15.98 -14.64
CA THR A 389 -20.42 -16.62 -15.79
C THR A 389 -20.92 -18.02 -15.43
N LYS A 390 -20.09 -18.83 -14.77
CA LYS A 390 -20.48 -20.18 -14.33
C LYS A 390 -21.56 -20.13 -13.25
N SER A 391 -21.53 -19.15 -12.37
CA SER A 391 -22.53 -18.92 -11.33
C SER A 391 -23.89 -18.58 -11.95
N TYR A 392 -23.93 -17.68 -12.94
CA TYR A 392 -25.13 -17.38 -13.72
C TYR A 392 -25.67 -18.59 -14.48
N MET A 393 -24.78 -19.41 -15.06
CA MET A 393 -25.19 -20.65 -15.72
C MET A 393 -25.82 -21.64 -14.73
N ALA A 394 -25.27 -21.75 -13.52
CA ALA A 394 -25.80 -22.62 -12.47
C ALA A 394 -27.19 -22.15 -12.00
N LEU A 395 -27.38 -20.86 -11.74
CA LEU A 395 -28.67 -20.26 -11.37
C LEU A 395 -29.75 -20.56 -12.42
N LYS A 396 -29.41 -20.35 -13.70
CA LYS A 396 -30.35 -20.58 -14.79
C LYS A 396 -30.79 -22.05 -14.87
N ARG A 397 -29.87 -22.99 -14.68
CA ARG A 397 -30.20 -24.43 -14.67
C ARG A 397 -31.10 -24.80 -13.49
N GLU A 398 -30.88 -24.20 -12.33
CA GLU A 398 -31.71 -24.42 -11.15
C GLU A 398 -33.15 -23.95 -11.40
N ASP A 399 -33.34 -22.74 -11.93
CA ASP A 399 -34.66 -22.21 -12.30
C ASP A 399 -35.36 -23.10 -13.35
N ASP A 400 -34.64 -23.49 -14.41
CA ASP A 400 -35.17 -24.40 -15.45
C ASP A 400 -35.55 -25.79 -14.89
N SER A 401 -34.97 -26.22 -13.77
CA SER A 401 -35.25 -27.52 -13.14
C SER A 401 -36.44 -27.51 -12.17
N THR A 402 -36.84 -26.32 -11.71
CA THR A 402 -37.92 -26.12 -10.71
C THR A 402 -39.27 -25.74 -11.36
N GLN A 403 -39.27 -25.39 -12.65
CA GLN A 403 -40.46 -25.18 -13.49
C GLN A 403 -40.94 -26.49 -14.14
#